data_AF-A0A9E3TJQ6-F1
#
_entry.id   AF-A0A9E3TJQ6-F1
#
_cell.length_a   1.000
_cell.length_b   1.000
_cell.length_c   1.000
_cell.angle_alpha   90.00
_cell.angle_beta   90.00
_cell.angle_gamma   90.00
#
_symmetry.space_group_name_H-M   'P 1'
#
loop_
_entity.id
_entity.type
_entity.pdbx_description
1 polymer ?
#
loop_
_entity_poly.entity_id
_entity_poly.type
_entity_poly.pdbx_seq_one_letter_code
_entity_poly.pdbx_strand_id
1 'polypeptide(L)'
;MADCITAWDATEKDNVEYYKTSASGKYAQEFVHQGNSHLRGTKADIWEVGHRVPFIVRWPGHTPAGAVSDALIELTYLLATCAGLVGVDLPSGSGQDSRNILPSLLPPPPTASVRAFSIPHSLWGKFAIRKGSRKMIPQRGSGGFTFP
;
A
#
# COMPACT_ATOMS: atom_id res chain seq x y z
N MET A 1 -14.26 26.66 -16.60
CA MET A 1 -14.17 26.68 -15.13
C MET A 1 -13.75 25.29 -14.73
N ALA A 2 -12.57 25.13 -14.12
CA ALA A 2 -12.12 23.82 -13.67
C ALA A 2 -13.06 23.35 -12.57
N ASP A 3 -13.66 22.17 -12.74
CA ASP A 3 -14.44 21.53 -11.71
C ASP A 3 -13.57 21.42 -10.46
N CYS A 4 -13.92 22.18 -9.42
CA CYS A 4 -13.34 21.99 -8.10
C CYS A 4 -13.59 20.53 -7.74
N ILE A 5 -12.52 19.73 -7.67
CA ILE A 5 -12.57 18.40 -7.06
C ILE A 5 -13.20 18.60 -5.69
N THR A 6 -14.46 18.20 -5.53
CA THR A 6 -15.12 18.13 -4.24
C THR A 6 -14.34 17.10 -3.45
N ALA A 7 -13.59 17.57 -2.47
CA ALA A 7 -12.69 16.73 -1.70
C ALA A 7 -13.47 15.54 -1.13
N TRP A 8 -12.86 14.36 -1.26
CA TRP A 8 -13.21 13.12 -0.57
C TRP A 8 -14.18 12.11 -1.21
N ASP A 9 -14.45 12.19 -2.51
CA ASP A 9 -15.13 11.09 -3.20
C ASP A 9 -14.15 9.95 -3.51
N ALA A 10 -14.10 8.94 -2.64
CA ALA A 10 -13.38 7.71 -2.94
C ALA A 10 -14.01 7.06 -4.18
N THR A 11 -13.20 6.77 -5.21
CA THR A 11 -13.70 6.21 -6.48
C THR A 11 -13.76 4.67 -6.47
N GLU A 12 -13.46 4.03 -5.33
CA GLU A 12 -13.57 2.58 -5.19
C GLU A 12 -15.04 2.14 -5.22
N LYS A 13 -15.35 1.17 -6.09
CA LYS A 13 -16.71 0.71 -6.43
C LYS A 13 -17.44 -0.09 -5.33
N ASP A 14 -17.20 0.19 -4.05
CA ASP A 14 -17.89 -0.51 -2.95
C ASP A 14 -19.19 0.24 -2.54
N ASN A 15 -20.07 -0.42 -1.78
CA ASN A 15 -21.31 0.18 -1.33
C ASN A 15 -21.05 1.26 -0.25
N VAL A 16 -20.82 2.49 -0.70
CA VAL A 16 -20.55 3.68 0.14
C VAL A 16 -21.79 4.20 0.88
N GLU A 17 -22.98 3.61 0.68
CA GLU A 17 -24.24 4.05 1.29
C GLU A 17 -24.20 4.12 2.82
N TYR A 18 -23.43 3.24 3.46
CA TYR A 18 -23.34 3.16 4.94
C TYR A 18 -22.20 4.00 5.53
N TYR A 19 -21.37 4.56 4.66
CA TYR A 19 -20.13 5.18 5.05
C TYR A 19 -20.37 6.51 5.77
N LYS A 20 -19.77 6.67 6.95
CA LYS A 20 -19.83 7.91 7.74
C LYS A 20 -18.49 8.62 7.76
N THR A 21 -18.50 9.93 7.48
CA THR A 21 -17.31 10.78 7.57
C THR A 21 -16.74 10.77 8.99
N SER A 22 -15.51 10.28 9.13
CA SER A 22 -14.77 10.30 10.40
C SER A 22 -14.34 11.73 10.76
N ALA A 23 -13.87 11.96 11.99
CA ALA A 23 -13.30 13.25 12.38
C ALA A 23 -12.15 13.68 11.44
N SER A 24 -11.29 12.74 11.04
CA SER A 24 -10.21 12.98 10.07
C SER A 24 -10.75 13.34 8.68
N GLY A 25 -11.87 12.75 8.26
CA GLY A 25 -12.56 13.12 7.02
C GLY A 25 -13.05 14.57 7.04
N LYS A 26 -13.55 15.05 8.19
CA LYS A 26 -13.98 16.45 8.36
C LYS A 26 -12.79 17.42 8.26
N TYR A 27 -11.66 17.11 8.88
CA TYR A 27 -10.42 17.89 8.74
C TYR A 27 -9.95 17.97 7.30
N ALA A 28 -9.97 16.86 6.55
CA ALA A 28 -9.57 16.86 5.15
C ALA A 28 -10.45 17.79 4.28
N GLN A 29 -11.74 17.88 4.58
CA GLN A 29 -12.68 18.79 3.92
C GLN A 29 -12.43 20.26 4.30
N GLU A 30 -12.28 20.54 5.59
CA GLU A 30 -12.05 21.91 6.09
C GLU A 30 -10.77 22.52 5.52
N PHE A 31 -9.69 21.74 5.47
CA PHE A 31 -8.37 22.20 5.02
C PHE A 31 -8.09 21.92 3.53
N VAL A 32 -9.05 21.33 2.81
CA VAL A 32 -8.89 20.92 1.40
C VAL A 32 -7.62 20.07 1.20
N HIS A 33 -7.29 19.25 2.20
CA HIS A 33 -6.08 18.43 2.21
C HIS A 33 -6.44 16.94 2.17
N GLN A 34 -6.37 16.37 0.96
CA GLN A 34 -6.69 14.97 0.71
C GLN A 34 -5.43 14.08 0.67
N GLY A 35 -4.83 13.84 1.84
CA GLY A 35 -3.60 13.04 1.98
C GLY A 35 -3.72 11.58 1.49
N ASN A 36 -4.95 11.09 1.34
CA ASN A 36 -5.26 9.73 0.91
C ASN A 36 -5.49 9.62 -0.61
N SER A 37 -5.44 10.74 -1.34
CA SER A 37 -5.90 10.80 -2.74
C SER A 37 -7.30 10.18 -2.88
N HIS A 38 -7.58 9.54 -4.01
CA HIS A 38 -8.84 8.86 -4.34
C HIS A 38 -9.01 7.49 -3.64
N LEU A 39 -8.06 7.07 -2.80
CA LEU A 39 -8.06 5.75 -2.18
C LEU A 39 -8.96 5.73 -0.94
N ARG A 40 -9.60 4.58 -0.69
CA ARG A 40 -10.51 4.44 0.43
C ARG A 40 -9.78 4.23 1.76
N GLY A 41 -10.27 4.89 2.80
CA GLY A 41 -9.93 4.61 4.18
C GLY A 41 -9.01 5.61 4.85
N THR A 42 -8.55 5.23 6.04
CA THR A 42 -7.52 5.92 6.79
C THR A 42 -6.56 4.92 7.44
N LYS A 43 -5.58 5.43 8.19
CA LYS A 43 -4.69 4.61 9.03
C LYS A 43 -5.53 3.61 9.84
N ALA A 44 -5.00 2.40 10.04
CA ALA A 44 -5.63 1.25 10.70
C ALA A 44 -6.69 0.48 9.90
N ASP A 45 -7.23 1.03 8.81
CA ASP A 45 -8.26 0.35 8.03
C ASP A 45 -7.70 -0.73 7.09
N ILE A 46 -8.49 -1.77 6.80
CA ILE A 46 -8.13 -2.81 5.82
C ILE A 46 -8.16 -2.33 4.36
N TRP A 47 -8.73 -1.15 4.10
CA TRP A 47 -8.82 -0.57 2.77
C TRP A 47 -7.46 -0.09 2.25
N GLU A 48 -7.42 0.50 1.05
CA GLU A 48 -6.15 0.80 0.37
C GLU A 48 -5.27 1.78 1.16
N VAL A 49 -5.84 2.85 1.73
CA VAL A 49 -5.07 3.88 2.44
C VAL A 49 -4.34 3.33 3.66
N GLY A 50 -4.92 2.37 4.37
CA GLY A 50 -4.29 1.80 5.56
C GLY A 50 -2.97 1.06 5.27
N HIS A 51 -2.68 0.78 3.99
CA HIS A 51 -1.59 -0.08 3.56
C HIS A 51 -0.74 0.49 2.42
N ARG A 52 -1.32 1.30 1.53
CA ARG A 52 -0.62 1.85 0.36
C ARG A 52 0.10 3.13 0.76
N VAL A 53 1.43 3.06 0.78
CA VAL A 53 2.32 4.16 1.16
C VAL A 53 3.18 4.60 -0.03
N PRO A 54 3.58 5.87 -0.11
CA PRO A 54 4.61 6.30 -1.05
C PRO A 54 5.93 5.57 -0.76
N PHE A 55 6.54 4.99 -1.80
CA PHE A 55 7.84 4.36 -1.72
C PHE A 55 8.72 4.85 -2.87
N ILE A 56 9.83 5.51 -2.53
CA ILE A 56 10.76 6.13 -3.48
C ILE A 56 12.16 5.61 -3.17
N VAL A 57 12.85 5.15 -4.20
CA VAL A 57 14.25 4.72 -4.11
C VAL A 57 15.10 5.64 -4.97
N ARG A 58 16.25 6.07 -4.43
CA ARG A 58 17.27 6.81 -5.17
C ARG A 58 18.63 6.20 -4.90
N TRP A 59 19.22 5.59 -5.93
CA TRP A 59 20.56 5.04 -5.86
C TRP A 59 21.33 5.37 -7.16
N PRO A 60 22.09 6.48 -7.16
CA PRO A 60 22.83 6.92 -8.35
C PRO A 60 23.79 5.83 -8.85
N GLY A 61 23.80 5.60 -10.16
CA GLY A 61 24.61 4.54 -10.79
C GLY A 61 24.01 3.13 -10.73
N HIS A 62 22.90 2.94 -9.99
CA HIS A 62 22.27 1.63 -9.80
C HIS A 62 20.80 1.61 -10.20
N THR A 63 19.98 2.54 -9.68
CA THR A 63 18.55 2.61 -10.01
C THR A 63 18.32 3.60 -11.16
N PRO A 64 17.55 3.24 -12.21
CA PRO A 64 17.22 4.16 -13.28
C PRO A 64 16.44 5.39 -12.77
N ALA A 65 16.91 6.59 -13.13
CA ALA A 65 16.24 7.82 -12.73
C ALA A 65 14.86 7.96 -13.39
N GLY A 66 13.85 8.38 -12.61
CA GLY A 66 12.50 8.62 -13.12
C GLY A 66 11.71 7.36 -13.48
N ALA A 67 12.25 6.16 -13.26
CA ALA A 67 11.53 4.91 -13.51
C ALA A 67 10.36 4.75 -12.53
N VAL A 68 9.27 4.17 -13.04
CA VAL A 68 8.07 3.80 -12.28
C VAL A 68 7.91 2.28 -12.35
N SER A 69 7.54 1.68 -11.24
CA SER A 69 7.28 0.24 -11.15
C SER A 69 5.94 -0.01 -10.46
N ASP A 70 5.10 -0.82 -11.11
CA ASP A 70 3.84 -1.32 -10.55
C ASP A 70 4.01 -2.66 -9.82
N ALA A 71 5.25 -3.08 -9.59
CA ALA A 71 5.53 -4.32 -8.88
C ALA A 71 4.95 -4.28 -7.46
N LEU A 72 4.28 -5.37 -7.07
CA LEU A 72 3.78 -5.53 -5.71
C LEU A 72 4.96 -5.71 -4.75
N ILE A 73 5.06 -4.79 -3.80
CA ILE A 73 6.04 -4.83 -2.71
C ILE A 73 5.33 -4.61 -1.38
N GLU A 74 5.96 -5.09 -0.29
CA GLU A 74 5.51 -4.88 1.08
C GLU A 74 6.69 -4.35 1.91
N LEU A 75 6.41 -3.57 2.95
CA LEU A 75 7.47 -3.06 3.85
C LEU A 75 8.26 -4.20 4.51
N THR A 76 7.62 -5.34 4.73
CA THR A 76 8.23 -6.58 5.27
C THR A 76 9.36 -7.12 4.39
N TYR A 77 9.44 -6.73 3.12
CA TYR A 77 10.47 -7.18 2.17
C TYR A 77 11.81 -6.48 2.37
N LEU A 78 11.86 -5.38 3.14
CA LEU A 78 13.10 -4.63 3.35
C LEU A 78 14.17 -5.44 4.08
N LEU A 79 13.82 -6.38 4.95
CA LEU A 79 14.80 -7.20 5.66
C LEU A 79 15.65 -8.04 4.69
N ALA A 80 15.03 -8.86 3.84
CA ALA A 80 15.72 -9.65 2.83
C ALA A 80 16.39 -8.79 1.75
N THR A 81 15.84 -7.61 1.46
CA THR A 81 16.43 -6.66 0.52
C THR A 81 17.71 -6.04 1.06
N CYS A 82 17.73 -5.61 2.32
CA CYS A 82 18.93 -5.10 2.98
C CYS A 82 20.00 -6.19 3.13
N ALA A 83 19.60 -7.43 3.46
CA ALA A 83 20.52 -8.56 3.51
C ALA A 83 21.17 -8.83 2.14
N GLY A 84 20.36 -8.86 1.08
CA GLY A 84 20.85 -8.99 -0.30
C GLY A 84 21.73 -7.81 -0.74
N LEU A 85 21.44 -6.59 -0.27
CA LEU A 85 22.21 -5.39 -0.57
C LEU A 85 23.63 -5.44 0.02
N VAL A 86 23.78 -5.93 1.26
CA VAL A 86 25.07 -6.01 1.97
C VAL A 86 25.76 -7.37 1.81
N GLY A 87 25.16 -8.30 1.05
CA GLY A 87 25.75 -9.60 0.75
C GLY A 87 25.82 -10.56 1.94
N VAL A 88 24.84 -10.50 2.84
CA VAL A 88 24.76 -11.39 4.01
C VAL A 88 23.56 -12.32 3.94
N ASP A 89 23.72 -13.52 4.45
CA ASP A 89 22.62 -14.47 4.61
C ASP A 89 21.83 -14.18 5.89
N LEU A 90 20.51 -14.30 5.81
CA LEU A 90 19.65 -14.22 6.99
C LEU A 90 19.75 -15.53 7.80
N PRO A 91 19.81 -15.48 9.14
CA PRO A 91 19.75 -16.68 9.97
C PRO A 91 18.48 -17.49 9.70
N SER A 92 18.57 -18.81 9.84
CA SER A 92 17.41 -19.71 9.68
C SER A 92 16.23 -19.26 10.54
N GLY A 93 15.04 -19.21 9.94
CA GLY A 93 13.81 -18.74 10.59
C GLY A 93 13.60 -17.23 10.60
N SER A 94 14.57 -16.42 10.17
CA SER A 94 14.41 -14.96 10.09
C SER A 94 13.65 -14.54 8.84
N GLY A 95 12.72 -13.58 8.98
CA GLY A 95 12.10 -12.93 7.82
C GLY A 95 11.32 -13.86 6.89
N GLN A 96 10.54 -14.80 7.43
CA GLN A 96 9.82 -15.83 6.66
C GLN A 96 8.94 -15.27 5.52
N ASP A 97 8.37 -14.08 5.72
CA ASP A 97 7.58 -13.36 4.71
C ASP A 97 8.40 -12.38 3.87
N SER A 98 9.65 -12.13 4.23
CA SER A 98 10.52 -11.16 3.57
C SER A 98 11.02 -11.69 2.23
N ARG A 99 10.99 -10.85 1.19
CA ARG A 99 11.45 -11.17 -0.16
C ARG A 99 12.43 -10.11 -0.62
N ASN A 100 13.51 -10.53 -1.29
CA ASN A 100 14.50 -9.59 -1.78
C ASN A 100 13.99 -8.87 -3.04
N ILE A 101 13.70 -7.56 -2.95
CA ILE A 101 13.28 -6.73 -4.08
C ILE A 101 14.44 -6.03 -4.79
N LEU A 102 15.69 -6.24 -4.37
CA LEU A 102 16.87 -5.62 -4.97
C LEU A 102 16.93 -5.77 -6.51
N PRO A 103 16.63 -6.94 -7.10
CA PRO A 103 16.58 -7.06 -8.56
C PRO A 103 15.54 -6.15 -9.23
N SER A 104 14.46 -5.78 -8.53
CA SER A 104 13.45 -4.83 -9.02
C SER A 104 13.92 -3.38 -9.01
N LEU A 105 15.04 -3.09 -8.34
CA LEU A 105 15.62 -1.75 -8.24
C LEU A 105 16.72 -1.51 -9.29
N LEU A 106 17.23 -2.56 -9.93
CA LEU A 106 18.38 -2.51 -10.83
C LEU A 106 17.97 -2.75 -12.30
N PRO A 107 18.71 -2.21 -13.29
CA PRO A 107 18.44 -2.44 -14.70
C PRO A 107 19.02 -3.79 -15.19
N PRO A 108 18.31 -4.52 -16.08
CA PRO A 108 16.90 -4.35 -16.43
C PRO A 108 16.00 -4.90 -15.31
N PRO A 109 14.94 -4.17 -14.90
CA PRO A 109 14.04 -4.69 -13.89
C PRO A 109 13.24 -5.89 -14.43
N PRO A 110 12.94 -6.89 -13.59
CA PRO A 110 12.06 -7.99 -13.95
C PRO A 110 10.63 -7.49 -14.23
N THR A 111 9.92 -8.19 -15.11
CA THR A 111 8.52 -7.91 -15.44
C THR A 111 7.54 -8.37 -14.35
N ALA A 112 7.93 -9.36 -13.55
CA ALA A 112 7.10 -9.94 -12.50
C ALA A 112 7.50 -9.43 -11.11
N SER A 113 6.51 -9.27 -10.24
CA SER A 113 6.74 -9.00 -8.81
C SER A 113 7.37 -10.22 -8.12
N VAL A 114 8.16 -9.97 -7.07
CA VAL A 114 8.80 -11.04 -6.25
C VAL A 114 7.78 -11.96 -5.56
N ARG A 115 6.55 -11.49 -5.41
CA ARG A 115 5.41 -12.25 -4.88
C ARG A 115 4.15 -11.89 -5.67
N ALA A 116 3.32 -12.89 -5.95
CA ALA A 116 2.08 -12.69 -6.73
C ALA A 116 0.93 -12.06 -5.92
N PHE A 117 1.02 -12.04 -4.59
CA PHE A 117 -0.05 -11.58 -3.70
C PHE A 117 0.52 -10.97 -2.41
N SER A 118 -0.26 -10.13 -1.75
CA SER A 118 0.00 -9.58 -0.42
C SER A 118 -1.11 -9.93 0.57
N ILE A 119 -0.76 -9.98 1.86
CA ILE A 119 -1.68 -10.28 2.97
C ILE A 119 -1.67 -9.11 3.96
N PRO A 120 -2.35 -8.00 3.65
CA PRO A 120 -2.54 -6.89 4.59
C PRO A 120 -3.46 -7.26 5.76
N HIS A 121 -3.31 -6.56 6.89
CA HIS A 121 -4.23 -6.68 8.02
C HIS A 121 -4.52 -5.33 8.67
N SER A 122 -5.77 -5.14 9.11
CA SER A 122 -6.19 -3.95 9.85
C SER A 122 -5.66 -3.97 11.29
N LEU A 123 -5.91 -2.89 12.03
CA LEU A 123 -5.59 -2.80 13.47
C LEU A 123 -6.23 -3.91 14.29
N TRP A 124 -7.49 -4.24 14.02
CA TRP A 124 -8.23 -5.30 14.74
C TRP A 124 -8.09 -6.69 14.10
N GLY A 125 -7.02 -6.93 13.33
CA GLY A 125 -6.71 -8.26 12.82
C GLY A 125 -7.64 -8.74 11.70
N LYS A 126 -8.31 -7.84 10.96
CA LYS A 126 -9.00 -8.23 9.73
C LYS A 126 -7.99 -8.37 8.62
N PHE A 127 -7.86 -9.57 8.09
CA PHE A 127 -6.99 -9.85 6.95
C PHE A 127 -7.69 -9.57 5.62
N ALA A 128 -6.90 -9.22 4.62
CA ALA A 128 -7.32 -9.25 3.23
C ALA A 128 -6.23 -9.90 2.39
N ILE A 129 -6.58 -10.32 1.18
CA ILE A 129 -5.63 -10.78 0.18
C ILE A 129 -5.74 -9.89 -1.04
N ARG A 130 -4.60 -9.39 -1.53
CA ARG A 130 -4.52 -8.69 -2.82
C ARG A 130 -3.72 -9.53 -3.79
N LYS A 131 -4.27 -9.75 -4.98
CA LYS A 131 -3.60 -10.43 -6.10
C LYS A 131 -3.88 -9.66 -7.38
N GLY A 132 -2.84 -9.05 -7.95
CA GLY A 132 -2.97 -8.14 -9.09
C GLY A 132 -3.88 -6.95 -8.77
N SER A 133 -4.89 -6.73 -9.61
CA SER A 133 -5.88 -5.65 -9.46
C SER A 133 -7.03 -5.97 -8.50
N ARG A 134 -7.06 -7.18 -7.91
CA ARG A 134 -8.16 -7.64 -7.05
C ARG A 134 -7.71 -7.69 -5.60
N LYS A 135 -8.59 -7.22 -4.70
CA LYS A 135 -8.43 -7.35 -3.26
C LYS A 135 -9.70 -7.94 -2.67
N MET A 136 -9.58 -9.01 -1.90
CA MET A 136 -10.68 -9.65 -1.19
C MET A 136 -10.55 -9.34 0.29
N ILE A 137 -11.60 -8.77 0.87
CA ILE A 137 -11.77 -8.56 2.31
C ILE A 137 -12.94 -9.47 2.72
N PRO A 138 -12.72 -10.54 3.49
CA PRO A 138 -13.74 -11.57 3.77
C PRO A 138 -14.77 -11.12 4.83
N GLN A 139 -14.75 -9.86 5.25
CA GLN A 139 -15.60 -9.33 6.31
C GLN A 139 -16.07 -7.91 5.98
N ARG A 140 -17.25 -7.53 6.48
CA ARG A 140 -17.75 -6.15 6.37
C ARG A 140 -16.99 -5.20 7.30
N GLY A 141 -16.86 -3.95 6.86
CA GLY A 141 -16.27 -2.84 7.63
C GLY A 141 -14.76 -2.85 7.68
N SER A 142 -14.18 -1.71 8.06
CA SER A 142 -12.74 -1.44 7.88
C SER A 142 -11.82 -2.29 8.78
N GLY A 143 -12.31 -2.72 9.95
CA GLY A 143 -11.44 -3.34 10.96
C GLY A 143 -10.45 -2.39 11.61
N GLY A 144 -10.65 -1.09 11.44
CA GLY A 144 -9.85 0.00 11.99
C GLY A 144 -10.73 1.11 12.53
N PHE A 145 -10.40 2.36 12.20
CA PHE A 145 -11.05 3.55 12.75
C PHE A 145 -12.30 4.00 12.00
N THR A 146 -12.54 3.45 10.82
CA THR A 146 -13.68 3.85 10.01
C THR A 146 -14.84 2.88 10.10
N PHE A 147 -16.03 3.44 10.31
CA PHE A 147 -17.27 2.67 10.34
C PHE A 147 -17.65 2.16 8.94
N PRO A 148 -18.22 0.95 8.84
CA PRO A 148 -18.82 0.45 7.60
C PRO A 148 -19.92 1.36 7.09
#